data_AF-A0A9P6DS18-F1
#
_entry.id   AF-A0A9P6DS18-F1
#
_cell.length_a   1.000
_cell.length_b   1.000
_cell.length_c   1.000
_cell.angle_alpha   90.00
_cell.angle_beta   90.00
_cell.angle_gamma   90.00
#
_symmetry.space_group_name_H-M   'P 1'
#
loop_
_entity.id
_entity.type
_entity.pdbx_description
1 polymer ?
#
loop_
_entity_poly.entity_id
_entity_poly.type
_entity_poly.pdbx_seq_one_letter_code
_entity_poly.pdbx_strand_id
1 'polypeptide(L)'
;MGHELDGIDSDEEDPNGTRVLTAVRYDPALIRDENRNWRSTMSSGAARSPLLLLPYHQDRLVAAATALGWENAARIWNGADALARLVRKCEEAVREVHPMRSSPGDKTAFKIRCILRPSGKMTMEVTQIGRRPFDLLGAPYMTPAYLVPLTPNTLMTWPTAYAPIISVFLDTAPTFIKALGDSTRHKTTRRDRFDAARERAGITSPGAPEEVMLYNEDNEVIEGSTRNVTVWRDGWVTPPLSSGCMDGTVRRWMLQSGKVREARITKDELIPGEWVLTCNAVEGCSFGKFFPGRGAHYADSPHMRLHHPTSLS
;
A
#
# COMPACT_ATOMS: atom_id res chain seq x y z
N MET A 1 -12.36 52.73 19.32
CA MET A 1 -13.25 51.55 19.46
C MET A 1 -13.26 50.86 18.11
N GLY A 2 -12.31 49.95 17.89
CA GLY A 2 -12.26 49.13 16.69
C GLY A 2 -13.08 47.87 16.95
N HIS A 3 -14.08 47.63 16.10
CA HIS A 3 -14.84 46.39 16.10
C HIS A 3 -13.92 45.25 15.66
N GLU A 4 -13.71 44.29 16.56
CA GLU A 4 -13.27 42.93 16.22
C GLU A 4 -14.32 42.32 15.30
N LEU A 5 -13.88 41.91 14.10
CA LEU A 5 -14.62 40.96 13.29
C LEU A 5 -14.33 39.59 13.89
N ASP A 6 -15.28 39.09 14.67
CA ASP A 6 -15.38 37.68 15.05
C ASP A 6 -15.32 36.85 13.78
N GLY A 7 -14.16 36.24 13.53
CA GLY A 7 -13.98 35.21 12.53
C GLY A 7 -14.86 34.04 12.93
N ILE A 8 -15.99 33.91 12.24
CA ILE A 8 -16.90 32.77 12.31
C ILE A 8 -16.05 31.50 12.13
N ASP A 9 -15.93 30.73 13.22
CA ASP A 9 -15.41 29.37 13.22
C ASP A 9 -16.38 28.52 12.41
N SER A 10 -16.20 28.51 11.08
CA SER A 10 -17.03 27.76 10.14
C SER A 10 -16.62 26.28 10.17
N ASP A 11 -16.74 25.66 11.34
CA ASP A 11 -16.59 24.22 11.58
C ASP A 11 -17.97 23.51 11.45
N GLU A 12 -18.89 24.05 10.63
CA GLU A 12 -19.97 23.25 10.05
C GLU A 12 -19.35 22.28 9.02
N GLU A 13 -18.68 21.24 9.52
CA GLU A 13 -18.06 20.17 8.76
C GLU A 13 -19.11 19.48 7.89
N ASP A 14 -19.04 19.64 6.56
CA ASP A 14 -19.74 18.76 5.62
C ASP A 14 -19.38 17.29 5.96
N PRO A 15 -20.31 16.49 6.48
CA PRO A 15 -20.03 15.09 6.84
C PRO A 15 -19.63 14.28 5.61
N ASN A 16 -19.99 14.73 4.41
CA ASN A 16 -19.65 14.14 3.11
C ASN A 16 -18.37 14.72 2.48
N GLY A 17 -17.70 15.66 3.16
CA GLY A 17 -16.48 16.27 2.70
C GLY A 17 -15.35 15.26 2.49
N THR A 18 -14.50 15.51 1.49
CA THR A 18 -13.33 14.66 1.24
C THR A 18 -12.40 14.70 2.43
N ARG A 19 -12.03 13.54 2.97
CA ARG A 19 -11.03 13.42 4.03
C ARG A 19 -9.75 12.83 3.48
N VAL A 20 -8.61 13.36 3.91
CA VAL A 20 -7.29 12.78 3.63
C VAL A 20 -7.03 11.68 4.64
N LEU A 21 -6.50 10.54 4.23
CA LEU A 21 -6.21 9.45 5.15
C LEU A 21 -4.90 8.74 4.87
N THR A 22 -4.35 8.13 5.90
CA THR A 22 -3.21 7.22 5.83
C THR A 22 -3.53 5.95 6.61
N ALA A 23 -3.07 4.81 6.14
CA ALA A 23 -3.15 3.55 6.87
C ALA A 23 -1.74 3.07 7.21
N VAL A 24 -1.44 2.95 8.49
CA VAL A 24 -0.12 2.60 9.03
C VAL A 24 -0.20 1.22 9.67
N ARG A 25 0.82 0.38 9.43
CA ARG A 25 1.01 -0.84 10.22
C ARG A 25 1.73 -0.50 11.52
N TYR A 26 1.11 -0.87 12.64
CA TYR A 26 1.79 -1.04 13.92
C TYR A 26 2.07 -2.53 14.11
N ASP A 27 3.32 -2.90 14.33
CA ASP A 27 3.75 -4.27 14.56
C ASP A 27 4.99 -4.30 15.47
N PRO A 28 4.88 -4.80 16.70
CA PRO A 28 6.03 -4.93 17.62
C PRO A 28 7.19 -5.74 17.04
N ALA A 29 6.96 -6.63 16.06
CA ALA A 29 8.03 -7.38 15.40
C ALA A 29 8.99 -6.48 14.61
N LEU A 30 8.54 -5.31 14.13
CA LEU A 30 9.39 -4.36 13.40
C LEU A 30 10.52 -3.80 14.26
N ILE A 31 10.34 -3.80 15.58
CA ILE A 31 11.40 -3.39 16.50
C ILE A 31 12.62 -4.32 16.40
N ARG A 32 12.41 -5.58 16.02
CA ARG A 32 13.48 -6.58 15.89
C ARG A 32 14.07 -6.62 14.47
N ASP A 33 13.54 -5.87 13.53
CA ASP A 33 14.00 -5.87 12.14
C ASP A 33 15.38 -5.19 12.02
N GLU A 34 16.39 -6.01 11.71
CA GLU A 34 17.78 -5.59 11.49
C GLU A 34 17.99 -4.93 10.13
N ASN A 35 17.06 -5.09 9.17
CA ASN A 35 17.15 -4.53 7.83
C ASN A 35 16.96 -3.00 7.79
N ARG A 36 16.69 -2.36 8.94
CA ARG A 36 16.57 -0.89 9.10
C ARG A 36 15.49 -0.26 8.20
N ASN A 37 14.53 -1.06 7.72
CA ASN A 37 13.50 -0.64 6.77
C ASN A 37 12.46 0.33 7.37
N TRP A 38 12.56 0.64 8.66
CA TRP A 38 11.59 1.44 9.41
C TRP A 38 12.10 2.82 9.84
N ARG A 39 13.39 3.19 9.61
CA ARG A 39 14.09 4.34 10.24
C ARG A 39 13.19 5.55 10.44
N SER A 40 12.59 5.59 11.62
CA SER A 40 11.75 6.66 12.13
C SER A 40 12.62 7.46 13.08
N THR A 41 13.47 8.33 12.54
CA THR A 41 13.93 9.55 13.22
C THR A 41 14.96 10.26 12.35
N MET A 42 14.62 11.46 11.88
CA MET A 42 15.58 12.54 11.91
C MET A 42 15.58 13.04 13.35
N SER A 43 16.64 12.69 14.09
CA SER A 43 17.17 13.29 15.34
C SER A 43 17.62 12.20 16.32
N SER A 44 18.95 12.14 16.54
CA SER A 44 19.66 11.43 17.62
C SER A 44 19.43 9.91 17.79
N GLY A 45 20.21 9.10 17.04
CA GLY A 45 20.96 7.97 17.59
C GLY A 45 20.26 6.65 18.02
N ALA A 46 18.96 6.61 18.33
CA ALA A 46 18.25 5.38 18.73
C ALA A 46 16.72 5.59 18.58
N ALA A 47 15.84 4.60 18.42
CA ALA A 47 15.90 3.16 18.21
C ALA A 47 14.53 2.74 17.66
N ARG A 48 14.54 1.69 16.83
CA ARG A 48 13.44 0.79 16.45
C ARG A 48 12.01 1.22 16.79
N SER A 49 11.22 1.53 15.76
CA SER A 49 9.77 1.81 15.91
C SER A 49 8.92 0.63 15.45
N PRO A 50 7.79 0.35 16.13
CA PRO A 50 6.79 -0.59 15.67
C PRO A 50 5.95 -0.04 14.50
N LEU A 51 6.16 1.20 14.06
CA LEU A 51 5.36 1.84 13.01
C LEU A 51 6.09 1.77 11.66
N LEU A 52 5.49 1.10 10.68
CA LEU A 52 6.08 0.93 9.36
C LEU A 52 6.11 2.27 8.59
N LEU A 53 7.29 2.72 8.20
CA LEU A 53 7.51 3.88 7.31
C LEU A 53 6.79 5.19 7.73
N LEU A 54 6.62 5.43 9.03
CA LEU A 54 5.84 6.59 9.52
C LEU A 54 6.24 7.96 8.93
N PRO A 55 7.53 8.29 8.70
CA PRO A 55 7.90 9.53 8.03
C PRO A 55 7.24 9.68 6.64
N TYR A 56 7.19 8.59 5.86
CA TYR A 56 6.54 8.62 4.54
C TYR A 56 5.05 8.89 4.64
N HIS A 57 4.42 8.39 5.70
CA HIS A 57 3.01 8.64 5.99
C HIS A 57 2.74 10.09 6.36
N GLN A 58 3.61 10.72 7.15
CA GLN A 58 3.54 12.14 7.47
C GLN A 58 3.65 12.99 6.21
N ASP A 59 4.70 12.79 5.41
CA ASP A 59 4.90 13.52 4.15
C ASP A 59 3.68 13.41 3.23
N ARG A 60 3.09 12.21 3.12
CA ARG A 60 1.90 11.99 2.30
C ARG A 60 0.70 12.80 2.80
N LEU A 61 0.49 12.86 4.11
CA LEU A 61 -0.58 13.65 4.71
C LEU A 61 -0.39 15.14 4.43
N VAL A 62 0.84 15.65 4.62
CA VAL A 62 1.20 17.05 4.37
C VAL A 62 1.04 17.41 2.91
N ALA A 63 1.52 16.54 2.00
CA ALA A 63 1.39 16.75 0.55
C ALA A 63 -0.08 16.79 0.11
N ALA A 64 -0.91 15.88 0.63
CA ALA A 64 -2.34 15.88 0.33
C ALA A 64 -3.07 17.09 0.92
N ALA A 65 -2.76 17.49 2.15
CA ALA A 65 -3.31 18.71 2.74
C ALA A 65 -2.93 19.95 1.93
N THR A 66 -1.67 20.06 1.50
CA THR A 66 -1.17 21.16 0.68
C THR A 66 -1.90 21.21 -0.68
N ALA A 67 -2.04 20.06 -1.35
CA ALA A 67 -2.74 19.97 -2.64
C ALA A 67 -4.24 20.31 -2.57
N LEU A 68 -4.85 20.19 -1.39
CA LEU A 68 -6.24 20.56 -1.14
C LEU A 68 -6.41 21.99 -0.58
N GLY A 69 -5.32 22.76 -0.46
CA GLY A 69 -5.36 24.11 0.11
C GLY A 69 -5.56 24.14 1.64
N TRP A 70 -5.37 23.02 2.33
CA TRP A 70 -5.49 22.94 3.79
C TRP A 70 -4.20 23.37 4.47
N GLU A 71 -3.80 24.62 4.28
CA GLU A 71 -2.52 25.17 4.72
C GLU A 71 -2.29 24.99 6.23
N ASN A 72 -3.33 25.21 7.04
CA ASN A 72 -3.25 25.01 8.48
C ASN A 72 -2.95 23.54 8.83
N ALA A 73 -3.67 22.59 8.21
CA ALA A 73 -3.42 21.16 8.43
C ALA A 73 -2.02 20.73 7.98
N ALA A 74 -1.56 21.22 6.82
CA ALA A 74 -0.22 20.96 6.32
C ALA A 74 0.84 21.47 7.30
N ARG A 75 0.68 22.70 7.81
CA ARG A 75 1.58 23.31 8.80
C ARG A 75 1.60 22.55 10.13
N ILE A 76 0.44 22.14 10.66
CA ILE A 76 0.33 21.40 11.92
C ILE A 76 1.06 20.06 11.85
N TRP A 77 1.05 19.39 10.70
CA TRP A 77 1.60 18.05 10.53
C TRP A 77 2.96 17.99 9.84
N ASN A 78 3.59 19.13 9.55
CA ASN A 78 4.92 19.19 8.93
C ASN A 78 6.04 19.24 9.99
N GLY A 79 7.20 18.66 9.66
CA GLY A 79 8.42 18.74 10.46
C GLY A 79 8.61 17.67 11.55
N ALA A 80 9.79 17.65 12.17
CA ALA A 80 10.21 16.62 13.12
C ALA A 80 9.34 16.56 14.39
N ASP A 81 8.94 17.71 14.94
CA ASP A 81 8.07 17.74 16.13
C ASP A 81 6.68 17.15 15.85
N ALA A 82 6.14 17.41 14.66
CA ALA A 82 4.89 16.83 14.21
C ALA A 82 5.01 15.31 14.02
N LEU A 83 6.14 14.83 13.51
CA LEU A 83 6.42 13.40 13.41
C LEU A 83 6.44 12.75 14.81
N ALA A 84 7.13 13.35 15.77
CA ALA A 84 7.19 12.85 17.13
C ALA A 84 5.81 12.83 17.80
N ARG A 85 4.96 13.83 17.55
CA ARG A 85 3.55 13.83 17.97
C ARG A 85 2.76 12.71 17.29
N LEU A 86 2.98 12.47 16.00
CA LEU A 86 2.30 11.41 15.24
C LEU A 86 2.65 10.02 15.78
N VAL A 87 3.93 9.77 16.10
CA VAL A 87 4.36 8.53 16.77
C VAL A 87 3.56 8.31 18.06
N ARG A 88 3.57 9.30 18.96
CA ARG A 88 2.86 9.20 20.26
C ARG A 88 1.37 8.91 20.07
N LYS A 89 0.70 9.63 19.17
CA LYS A 89 -0.72 9.41 18.89
C LYS A 89 -1.01 8.00 18.37
N CYS A 90 -0.19 7.48 17.46
CA CYS A 90 -0.36 6.13 16.94
C CYS A 90 -0.21 5.08 18.06
N GLU A 91 0.80 5.23 18.93
CA GLU A 91 1.04 4.31 20.04
C GLU A 91 -0.05 4.41 21.12
N GLU A 92 -0.53 5.61 21.43
CA GLU A 92 -1.66 5.85 22.32
C GLU A 92 -2.95 5.19 21.79
N ALA A 93 -3.27 5.39 20.51
CA ALA A 93 -4.46 4.78 19.89
C ALA A 93 -4.43 3.24 19.94
N VAL A 94 -3.26 2.62 19.77
CA VAL A 94 -3.11 1.17 19.95
C VAL A 94 -3.29 0.76 21.41
N ARG A 95 -2.73 1.53 22.36
CA ARG A 95 -2.83 1.24 23.80
C ARG A 95 -4.26 1.36 24.33
N GLU A 96 -5.08 2.24 23.75
CA GLU A 96 -6.50 2.37 24.09
C GLU A 96 -7.30 1.11 23.71
N VAL A 97 -7.04 0.56 22.53
CA VAL A 97 -7.73 -0.66 22.05
C VAL A 97 -7.10 -1.94 22.63
N HIS A 98 -5.82 -1.88 22.98
CA HIS A 98 -5.05 -3.03 23.46
C HIS A 98 -4.14 -2.64 24.64
N PRO A 99 -4.70 -2.52 25.86
CA PRO A 99 -3.94 -2.10 27.04
C PRO A 99 -2.79 -3.04 27.37
N MET A 100 -1.70 -2.49 27.93
CA MET A 100 -0.45 -3.18 28.31
C MET A 100 -0.57 -4.37 29.29
N ARG A 101 -1.79 -4.80 29.67
CA ARG A 101 -2.01 -6.07 30.38
C ARG A 101 -1.76 -7.31 29.50
N SER A 102 -1.48 -7.11 28.22
CA SER A 102 -1.04 -8.14 27.28
C SER A 102 0.33 -8.70 27.70
N SER A 103 0.43 -10.03 27.74
CA SER A 103 1.58 -10.77 28.25
C SER A 103 2.93 -10.30 27.66
N PRO A 104 4.04 -10.43 28.42
CA PRO A 104 5.38 -10.21 27.89
C PRO A 104 5.59 -10.99 26.58
N GLY A 105 5.93 -10.28 25.51
CA GLY A 105 6.13 -10.89 24.18
C GLY A 105 4.89 -10.89 23.27
N ASP A 106 3.87 -10.10 23.59
CA ASP A 106 2.78 -9.81 22.68
C ASP A 106 3.29 -9.26 21.33
N LYS A 107 2.85 -9.90 20.24
CA LYS A 107 3.22 -9.56 18.86
C LYS A 107 1.97 -9.29 18.02
N THR A 108 0.92 -8.77 18.65
CA THR A 108 -0.31 -8.40 17.95
C THR A 108 -0.02 -7.20 17.04
N ALA A 109 -0.44 -7.30 15.78
CA ALA A 109 -0.27 -6.25 14.79
C ALA A 109 -1.60 -5.52 14.57
N PHE A 110 -1.52 -4.23 14.28
CA PHE A 110 -2.66 -3.36 14.07
C PHE A 110 -2.51 -2.53 12.80
N LYS A 111 -3.64 -2.25 12.16
CA LYS A 111 -3.77 -1.20 11.15
C LYS A 111 -4.33 0.03 11.86
N ILE A 112 -3.62 1.15 11.74
CA ILE A 112 -4.07 2.45 12.23
C ILE A 112 -4.47 3.30 11.02
N ARG A 113 -5.76 3.57 10.87
CA ARG A 113 -6.29 4.50 9.86
C ARG A 113 -6.32 5.90 10.47
N CYS A 114 -5.35 6.74 10.10
CA CYS A 114 -5.31 8.13 10.52
C CYS A 114 -6.03 8.99 9.49
N ILE A 115 -7.02 9.76 9.92
CA ILE A 115 -7.91 10.57 9.08
C ILE A 115 -7.68 12.02 9.43
N LEU A 116 -7.19 12.80 8.47
CA LEU A 116 -6.90 14.22 8.59
C LEU A 116 -8.05 15.05 8.04
N ARG A 117 -8.46 16.05 8.81
CA ARG A 117 -9.48 17.05 8.45
C ARG A 117 -8.84 18.36 7.98
N PRO A 118 -9.58 19.23 7.26
CA PRO A 118 -9.12 20.56 6.87
C PRO A 118 -8.60 21.42 8.04
N SER A 119 -9.24 21.33 9.21
CA SER A 119 -8.83 22.03 10.44
C SER A 119 -7.47 21.59 10.98
N GLY A 120 -6.92 20.47 10.50
CA GLY A 120 -5.72 19.83 11.02
C GLY A 120 -5.99 18.82 12.13
N LYS A 121 -7.24 18.68 12.59
CA LYS A 121 -7.64 17.62 13.52
C LYS A 121 -7.47 16.25 12.88
N MET A 122 -6.85 15.34 13.62
CA MET A 122 -6.61 13.95 13.20
C MET A 122 -7.34 12.97 14.10
N THR A 123 -8.13 12.08 13.50
CA THR A 123 -8.75 10.94 14.19
C THR A 123 -8.08 9.64 13.77
N MET A 124 -8.03 8.66 14.67
CA MET A 124 -7.42 7.35 14.42
C MET A 124 -8.44 6.25 14.66
N GLU A 125 -8.52 5.31 13.73
CA GLU A 125 -9.25 4.07 13.89
C GLU A 125 -8.26 2.92 13.87
N VAL A 126 -8.37 2.03 14.85
CA VAL A 126 -7.44 0.92 15.04
C VAL A 126 -8.18 -0.39 14.80
N THR A 127 -7.60 -1.26 13.98
CA THR A 127 -8.14 -2.59 13.72
C THR A 127 -7.01 -3.60 13.85
N GLN A 128 -7.25 -4.69 14.59
CA GLN A 128 -6.32 -5.80 14.66
C GLN A 128 -6.18 -6.46 13.28
N ILE A 129 -4.94 -6.78 12.89
CA ILE A 129 -4.64 -7.44 11.62
C ILE A 129 -3.77 -8.68 11.83
N GLY A 130 -3.74 -9.53 10.81
CA GLY A 130 -2.89 -10.70 10.78
C GLY A 130 -1.40 -10.36 10.88
N ARG A 131 -0.64 -11.26 11.50
CA ARG A 131 0.81 -11.23 11.44
C ARG A 131 1.26 -11.47 10.01
N ARG A 132 2.35 -10.82 9.63
CA ARG A 132 3.04 -11.03 8.36
C ARG A 132 4.50 -11.40 8.68
N PRO A 133 5.24 -11.97 7.71
CA PRO A 133 6.68 -12.17 7.85
C PRO A 133 7.36 -10.88 8.28
N PHE A 134 8.42 -10.98 9.09
CA PHE A 134 9.09 -9.81 9.66
C PHE A 134 9.75 -8.93 8.59
N ASP A 135 10.15 -9.51 7.45
CA ASP A 135 10.73 -8.79 6.33
C ASP A 135 9.66 -8.31 5.34
N LEU A 136 8.81 -7.38 5.77
CA LEU A 136 7.70 -6.83 4.97
C LEU A 136 8.15 -6.10 3.69
N LEU A 137 9.42 -5.72 3.61
CA LEU A 137 9.94 -4.78 2.61
C LEU A 137 11.23 -5.28 1.90
N GLY A 138 11.86 -6.35 2.37
CA GLY A 138 13.25 -6.69 2.01
C GLY A 138 13.44 -7.72 0.91
N ALA A 139 14.57 -8.43 1.05
CA ALA A 139 15.29 -9.13 -0.03
C ALA A 139 14.49 -10.16 -0.83
N PRO A 140 13.60 -10.98 -0.24
CA PRO A 140 12.97 -12.06 -0.99
C PRO A 140 11.96 -11.58 -2.04
N TYR A 141 11.42 -10.37 -1.89
CA TYR A 141 10.56 -9.76 -2.89
C TYR A 141 11.33 -9.06 -4.02
N MET A 142 12.63 -8.87 -3.83
CA MET A 142 13.47 -8.00 -4.66
C MET A 142 14.47 -8.77 -5.53
N THR A 143 14.68 -10.07 -5.25
CA THR A 143 15.67 -10.87 -5.98
C THR A 143 15.04 -11.69 -7.13
N PRO A 144 15.64 -11.66 -8.33
CA PRO A 144 15.16 -12.43 -9.49
C PRO A 144 15.43 -13.94 -9.42
N ALA A 145 16.20 -14.42 -8.44
CA ALA A 145 16.38 -15.87 -8.19
C ALA A 145 15.04 -16.62 -8.03
N TYR A 146 13.98 -15.84 -7.80
CA TYR A 146 12.61 -16.24 -7.61
C TYR A 146 11.71 -16.15 -8.85
N LEU A 147 12.20 -15.54 -9.94
CA LEU A 147 11.51 -15.39 -11.21
C LEU A 147 11.96 -16.40 -12.27
N VAL A 148 13.00 -17.19 -11.97
CA VAL A 148 13.47 -18.33 -12.77
C VAL A 148 12.52 -19.52 -12.57
N PRO A 149 12.25 -20.37 -13.59
CA PRO A 149 11.37 -21.53 -13.44
C PRO A 149 11.84 -22.38 -12.25
N LEU A 150 11.03 -22.42 -11.21
CA LEU A 150 11.36 -23.08 -9.96
C LEU A 150 11.51 -24.58 -10.26
N THR A 151 12.69 -25.13 -10.01
CA THR A 151 12.85 -26.59 -9.99
C THR A 151 11.92 -27.18 -8.91
N PRO A 152 11.46 -28.44 -9.02
CA PRO A 152 10.60 -29.06 -8.01
C PRO A 152 11.11 -28.93 -6.56
N ASN A 153 12.43 -28.89 -6.38
CA ASN A 153 13.07 -28.71 -5.06
C ASN A 153 12.96 -27.28 -4.51
N THR A 154 12.90 -26.25 -5.36
CA THR A 154 12.77 -24.83 -4.95
C THR A 154 11.33 -24.50 -4.54
N LEU A 155 10.35 -25.22 -5.09
CA LEU A 155 8.93 -25.12 -4.72
C LEU A 155 8.62 -25.60 -3.31
N MET A 156 9.50 -26.37 -2.65
CA MET A 156 9.28 -26.84 -1.26
C MET A 156 9.66 -25.81 -0.19
N THR A 157 10.51 -24.82 -0.49
CA THR A 157 10.94 -23.77 0.46
C THR A 157 10.21 -22.44 0.28
N TRP A 158 9.47 -22.31 -0.82
CA TRP A 158 8.75 -21.11 -1.27
C TRP A 158 7.35 -20.84 -0.69
N PRO A 159 6.45 -21.82 -0.51
CA PRO A 159 5.02 -21.48 -0.55
C PRO A 159 4.50 -20.86 0.75
N THR A 160 5.04 -21.25 1.89
CA THR A 160 4.45 -20.87 3.19
C THR A 160 4.96 -19.54 3.73
N ALA A 161 6.18 -19.13 3.37
CA ALA A 161 6.79 -17.90 3.89
C ALA A 161 6.26 -16.63 3.19
N TYR A 162 5.80 -16.74 1.94
CA TYR A 162 5.40 -15.59 1.10
C TYR A 162 3.91 -15.59 0.73
N ALA A 163 3.12 -16.44 1.39
CA ALA A 163 1.69 -16.52 1.21
C ALA A 163 0.93 -15.35 1.86
N PRO A 164 -0.24 -14.98 1.31
CA PRO A 164 -0.81 -15.52 0.07
C PRO A 164 -0.19 -14.86 -1.18
N ILE A 165 0.00 -15.65 -2.24
CA ILE A 165 0.20 -15.12 -3.60
C ILE A 165 -1.13 -14.48 -4.02
N ILE A 166 -1.07 -13.21 -4.44
CA ILE A 166 -2.27 -12.46 -4.79
C ILE A 166 -2.66 -12.74 -6.24
N SER A 167 -3.92 -13.09 -6.49
CA SER A 167 -4.46 -13.08 -7.84
C SER A 167 -4.77 -11.65 -8.27
N VAL A 168 -4.10 -11.15 -9.31
CA VAL A 168 -4.24 -9.77 -9.77
C VAL A 168 -4.95 -9.75 -11.13
N PHE A 169 -6.21 -9.32 -11.14
CA PHE A 169 -7.05 -9.29 -12.34
C PHE A 169 -7.00 -7.92 -13.00
N LEU A 170 -6.88 -7.84 -14.33
CA LEU A 170 -7.08 -6.59 -15.04
C LEU A 170 -8.54 -6.13 -14.91
N ASP A 171 -8.75 -4.85 -14.64
CA ASP A 171 -10.08 -4.23 -14.69
C ASP A 171 -10.66 -4.33 -16.12
N THR A 172 -11.99 -4.36 -16.24
CA THR A 172 -12.68 -4.41 -17.53
C THR A 172 -13.01 -3.02 -18.08
N ALA A 173 -12.78 -1.95 -17.30
CA ALA A 173 -12.99 -0.58 -17.73
C ALA A 173 -11.81 0.33 -17.37
N PRO A 174 -11.48 1.35 -18.20
CA PRO A 174 -10.42 2.30 -17.89
C PRO A 174 -10.82 3.22 -16.74
N THR A 175 -9.83 3.73 -16.03
CA THR A 175 -9.95 4.83 -15.08
C THR A 175 -9.54 6.13 -15.76
N PHE A 176 -10.46 7.09 -15.88
CA PHE A 176 -10.21 8.37 -16.54
C PHE A 176 -9.39 9.32 -15.65
N ILE A 177 -8.06 9.23 -15.69
CA ILE A 177 -7.17 10.00 -14.81
C ILE A 177 -7.11 11.48 -15.18
N LYS A 178 -7.30 11.85 -16.46
CA LYS A 178 -7.30 13.27 -16.90
C LYS A 178 -8.42 14.06 -16.22
N ALA A 179 -9.57 13.42 -15.99
CA ALA A 179 -10.68 14.03 -15.26
C ALA A 179 -10.42 14.15 -13.74
N LEU A 180 -9.57 13.28 -13.19
CA LEU A 180 -9.24 13.27 -11.76
C LEU A 180 -8.05 14.18 -11.42
N GLY A 181 -7.16 14.44 -12.37
CA GLY A 181 -5.96 15.25 -12.20
C GLY A 181 -5.07 14.76 -11.04
N ASP A 182 -4.51 15.71 -10.29
CA ASP A 182 -3.60 15.43 -9.18
C ASP A 182 -4.26 14.72 -7.98
N SER A 183 -5.60 14.67 -7.91
CA SER A 183 -6.30 13.97 -6.83
C SER A 183 -6.00 12.46 -6.76
N THR A 184 -5.55 11.88 -7.88
CA THR A 184 -5.13 10.48 -7.98
C THR A 184 -3.94 10.15 -7.08
N ARG A 185 -3.04 11.12 -6.86
CA ARG A 185 -1.81 10.95 -6.06
C ARG A 185 -2.09 10.82 -4.57
N HIS A 186 -3.27 11.27 -4.12
CA HIS A 186 -3.59 11.44 -2.71
C HIS A 186 -4.56 10.37 -2.21
N LYS A 187 -4.25 9.82 -1.04
CA LYS A 187 -5.11 8.85 -0.38
C LYS A 187 -6.25 9.57 0.34
N THR A 188 -7.46 9.48 -0.21
CA THR A 188 -8.66 10.10 0.35
C THR A 188 -9.74 9.06 0.65
N THR A 189 -10.85 9.52 1.23
CA THR A 189 -12.08 8.72 1.40
C THR A 189 -12.83 8.48 0.09
N ARG A 190 -12.57 9.25 -0.98
CA ARG A 190 -13.20 9.04 -2.30
C ARG A 190 -12.64 7.78 -2.94
N ARG A 191 -13.44 6.71 -2.93
CA ARG A 191 -13.03 5.37 -3.38
C ARG A 191 -13.87 4.78 -4.50
N ASP A 192 -14.87 5.50 -4.99
CA ASP A 192 -15.84 5.04 -5.99
C ASP A 192 -15.20 4.32 -7.19
N ARG A 193 -14.10 4.87 -7.73
CA ARG A 193 -13.36 4.24 -8.84
C ARG A 193 -12.78 2.87 -8.48
N PHE A 194 -12.24 2.74 -7.27
CA PHE A 194 -11.65 1.50 -6.78
C PHE A 194 -12.74 0.49 -6.41
N ASP A 195 -13.83 0.96 -5.83
CA ASP A 195 -14.94 0.12 -5.41
C ASP A 195 -15.68 -0.43 -6.64
N ALA A 196 -15.90 0.39 -7.66
CA ALA A 196 -16.45 -0.04 -8.96
C ALA A 196 -15.52 -1.03 -9.69
N ALA A 197 -14.20 -0.83 -9.65
CA ALA A 197 -13.24 -1.79 -10.21
C ALA A 197 -13.30 -3.14 -9.50
N ARG A 198 -13.38 -3.12 -8.17
CA ARG A 198 -13.50 -4.34 -7.35
C ARG A 198 -14.82 -5.05 -7.60
N GLU A 199 -15.92 -4.32 -7.77
CA GLU A 199 -17.23 -4.86 -8.14
C GLU A 199 -17.17 -5.57 -9.49
N ARG A 200 -16.63 -4.92 -10.54
CA ARG A 200 -16.43 -5.54 -11.86
C ARG A 200 -15.55 -6.79 -11.81
N ALA A 201 -14.52 -6.78 -10.95
CA ALA A 201 -13.65 -7.92 -10.69
C ALA A 201 -14.25 -8.92 -9.67
N GLY A 202 -15.47 -8.69 -9.15
CA GLY A 202 -16.16 -9.52 -8.17
C GLY A 202 -15.43 -9.70 -6.82
N ILE A 203 -14.50 -8.81 -6.47
CA ILE A 203 -13.70 -8.89 -5.24
C ILE A 203 -14.48 -8.26 -4.08
N THR A 204 -15.25 -9.10 -3.38
CA THR A 204 -16.17 -8.64 -2.32
C THR A 204 -15.50 -8.51 -0.95
N SER A 205 -14.43 -9.27 -0.67
CA SER A 205 -13.76 -9.24 0.64
C SER A 205 -12.52 -8.34 0.63
N PRO A 206 -12.38 -7.40 1.59
CA PRO A 206 -11.15 -6.62 1.78
C PRO A 206 -9.92 -7.45 2.14
N GLY A 207 -10.11 -8.67 2.65
CA GLY A 207 -9.03 -9.58 3.05
C GLY A 207 -8.74 -10.72 2.06
N ALA A 208 -9.47 -10.78 0.94
CA ALA A 208 -9.19 -11.79 -0.09
C ALA A 208 -7.77 -11.62 -0.64
N PRO A 209 -7.06 -12.71 -0.96
CA PRO A 209 -5.79 -12.66 -1.68
C PRO A 209 -6.00 -12.35 -3.17
N GLU A 210 -6.81 -11.33 -3.45
CA GLU A 210 -7.19 -10.88 -4.77
C GLU A 210 -6.99 -9.37 -4.85
N GLU A 211 -6.63 -8.88 -6.02
CA GLU A 211 -6.54 -7.47 -6.33
C GLU A 211 -7.02 -7.23 -7.77
N VAL A 212 -7.56 -6.05 -8.03
CA VAL A 212 -7.86 -5.59 -9.39
C VAL A 212 -6.83 -4.55 -9.79
N MET A 213 -6.17 -4.75 -10.93
CA MET A 213 -5.22 -3.83 -11.55
C MET A 213 -5.99 -2.87 -12.48
N LEU A 214 -5.89 -1.59 -12.18
CA LEU A 214 -6.51 -0.52 -12.94
C LEU A 214 -5.54 -0.03 -14.03
N TYR A 215 -6.09 0.44 -15.14
CA TYR A 215 -5.38 1.09 -16.23
C TYR A 215 -6.10 2.40 -16.62
N ASN A 216 -5.40 3.33 -17.25
CA ASN A 216 -5.94 4.63 -17.62
C ASN A 216 -6.48 4.67 -19.06
N GLU A 217 -7.04 5.81 -19.47
CA GLU A 217 -7.57 6.06 -20.81
C GLU A 217 -6.53 5.97 -21.95
N ASP A 218 -5.23 5.99 -21.62
CA ASP A 218 -4.13 5.81 -22.56
C ASP A 218 -3.59 4.35 -22.53
N ASN A 219 -4.36 3.43 -21.94
CA ASN A 219 -4.03 2.00 -21.75
C ASN A 219 -2.80 1.74 -20.87
N GLU A 220 -2.36 2.71 -20.06
CA GLU A 220 -1.25 2.52 -19.13
C GLU A 220 -1.76 1.96 -17.81
N VAL A 221 -1.05 0.98 -17.26
CA VAL A 221 -1.28 0.47 -15.90
C VAL A 221 -1.09 1.58 -14.88
N ILE A 222 -1.99 1.65 -13.90
CA ILE A 222 -1.97 2.64 -12.83
C ILE A 222 -1.47 2.01 -11.54
N GLU A 223 -2.33 1.23 -10.90
CA GLU A 223 -2.14 0.60 -9.60
C GLU A 223 -3.24 -0.45 -9.38
N GLY A 224 -3.24 -1.10 -8.22
CA GLY A 224 -4.35 -1.91 -7.75
C GLY A 224 -5.35 -1.12 -6.90
N SER A 225 -6.51 -1.70 -6.58
CA SER A 225 -7.54 -1.02 -5.77
C SER A 225 -7.11 -0.64 -4.35
N THR A 226 -6.12 -1.35 -3.80
CA THR A 226 -5.58 -1.13 -2.44
C THR A 226 -4.06 -1.12 -2.37
N ARG A 227 -3.37 -1.40 -3.47
CA ARG A 227 -1.92 -1.63 -3.56
C ARG A 227 -1.32 -0.93 -4.77
N ASN A 228 -0.09 -0.46 -4.70
CA ASN A 228 0.67 -0.16 -5.93
C ASN A 228 1.16 -1.46 -6.57
N VAL A 229 1.36 -1.46 -7.88
CA VAL A 229 1.81 -2.63 -8.66
C VAL A 229 3.18 -2.38 -9.28
N THR A 230 3.92 -3.46 -9.47
CA THR A 230 5.26 -3.48 -10.06
C THR A 230 5.39 -4.75 -10.88
N VAL A 231 5.98 -4.68 -12.07
CA VAL A 231 6.21 -5.81 -12.98
C VAL A 231 7.71 -6.00 -13.23
N TRP A 232 8.10 -7.17 -13.71
CA TRP A 232 9.51 -7.45 -14.03
C TRP A 232 9.84 -7.11 -15.49
N ARG A 233 10.76 -6.17 -15.72
CA ARG A 233 11.26 -5.76 -17.03
C ARG A 233 12.78 -5.53 -16.92
N ASP A 234 13.53 -6.63 -16.83
CA ASP A 234 14.98 -6.67 -16.52
C ASP A 234 15.34 -5.93 -15.22
N GLY A 235 14.46 -6.10 -14.25
CA GLY A 235 14.40 -5.32 -13.02
C GLY A 235 12.96 -4.96 -12.69
N TRP A 236 12.70 -4.66 -11.42
CA TRP A 236 11.36 -4.26 -10.99
C TRP A 236 11.02 -2.85 -11.45
N VAL A 237 9.88 -2.70 -12.13
CA VAL A 237 9.37 -1.41 -12.62
C VAL A 237 7.95 -1.15 -12.13
N THR A 238 7.67 0.08 -11.71
CA THR A 238 6.33 0.52 -11.27
C THR A 238 5.84 1.66 -12.16
N PRO A 239 4.52 1.81 -12.41
CA PRO A 239 3.99 2.93 -13.18
C PRO A 239 4.40 4.28 -12.60
N PRO A 240 4.77 5.29 -13.42
CA PRO A 240 5.07 6.64 -12.94
C PRO A 240 3.82 7.35 -12.42
N LEU A 241 4.00 8.38 -11.60
CA LEU A 241 2.85 9.20 -11.12
C LEU A 241 2.05 9.84 -12.27
N SER A 242 2.67 10.08 -13.42
CA SER A 242 1.99 10.58 -14.62
C SER A 242 0.96 9.61 -15.19
N SER A 243 1.08 8.30 -14.90
CA SER A 243 0.07 7.29 -15.25
C SER A 243 -1.15 7.35 -14.32
N GLY A 244 -1.14 8.22 -13.30
CA GLY A 244 -2.27 8.46 -12.39
C GLY A 244 -2.29 7.57 -11.14
N CYS A 245 -1.16 6.98 -10.77
CA CYS A 245 -1.06 6.14 -9.58
C CYS A 245 -0.89 6.97 -8.30
N MET A 246 -1.28 6.39 -7.16
CA MET A 246 -1.07 7.01 -5.86
C MET A 246 0.42 7.02 -5.51
N ASP A 247 0.89 8.11 -4.88
CA ASP A 247 2.24 8.14 -4.27
C ASP A 247 2.26 7.33 -2.96
N GLY A 248 2.19 6.00 -3.11
CA GLY A 248 2.15 5.08 -1.98
C GLY A 248 3.46 5.06 -1.21
N THR A 249 3.37 4.96 0.12
CA THR A 249 4.55 5.08 0.98
C THR A 249 5.56 3.96 0.79
N VAL A 250 5.11 2.71 0.60
CA VAL A 250 6.00 1.59 0.27
C VAL A 250 6.59 1.74 -1.13
N ARG A 251 5.78 2.12 -2.12
CA ARG A 251 6.25 2.44 -3.48
C ARG A 251 7.37 3.48 -3.46
N ARG A 252 7.16 4.62 -2.77
CA ARG A 252 8.15 5.68 -2.65
C ARG A 252 9.43 5.22 -1.94
N TRP A 253 9.30 4.42 -0.88
CA TRP A 253 10.45 3.81 -0.23
C TRP A 253 11.23 2.86 -1.16
N MET A 254 10.55 2.04 -1.97
CA MET A 254 11.20 1.14 -2.92
C MET A 254 11.97 1.92 -4.01
N LEU A 255 11.38 3.00 -4.52
CA LEU A 255 12.03 3.91 -5.47
C LEU A 255 13.27 4.58 -4.85
N GLN A 256 13.13 5.19 -3.68
CA GLN A 256 14.22 5.91 -3.00
C GLN A 256 15.36 4.98 -2.55
N SER A 257 15.06 3.70 -2.30
CA SER A 257 16.06 2.69 -1.95
C SER A 257 16.64 1.95 -3.15
N GLY A 258 16.33 2.37 -4.39
CA GLY A 258 16.89 1.80 -5.62
C GLY A 258 16.43 0.37 -5.92
N LYS A 259 15.35 -0.11 -5.27
CA LYS A 259 14.83 -1.47 -5.46
C LYS A 259 13.92 -1.60 -6.67
N VAL A 260 13.27 -0.50 -7.04
CA VAL A 260 12.32 -0.38 -8.14
C VAL A 260 12.64 0.90 -8.89
N ARG A 261 12.38 0.93 -10.20
CA ARG A 261 12.42 2.14 -11.03
C ARG A 261 11.05 2.47 -11.59
N GLU A 262 10.81 3.73 -11.95
CA GLU A 262 9.60 4.07 -12.72
C GLU A 262 9.76 3.64 -14.18
N ALA A 263 8.69 3.09 -14.75
CA ALA A 263 8.56 2.90 -16.19
C ALA A 263 7.08 2.89 -16.57
N ARG A 264 6.76 3.43 -17.74
CA ARG A 264 5.44 3.25 -18.34
C ARG A 264 5.22 1.77 -18.63
N ILE A 265 4.06 1.26 -18.23
CA ILE A 265 3.62 -0.12 -18.44
C ILE A 265 2.27 -0.03 -19.12
N THR A 266 2.12 -0.61 -20.30
CA THR A 266 0.83 -0.70 -20.99
C THR A 266 0.09 -1.98 -20.61
N LYS A 267 -1.25 -1.98 -20.61
CA LYS A 267 -2.01 -3.20 -20.29
C LYS A 267 -1.76 -4.33 -21.30
N ASP A 268 -1.40 -3.96 -22.54
CA ASP A 268 -1.21 -4.89 -23.65
C ASP A 268 0.18 -5.58 -23.60
N GLU A 269 1.13 -5.04 -22.84
CA GLU A 269 2.43 -5.70 -22.60
C GLU A 269 2.37 -6.74 -21.45
N LEU A 270 1.22 -6.84 -20.77
CA LEU A 270 1.05 -7.77 -19.66
C LEU A 270 0.81 -9.19 -20.17
N ILE A 271 1.58 -10.13 -19.66
CA ILE A 271 1.51 -11.54 -20.05
C ILE A 271 0.69 -12.31 -19.01
N PRO A 272 -0.38 -13.03 -19.42
CA PRO A 272 -1.14 -13.87 -18.51
C PRO A 272 -0.22 -14.77 -17.68
N GLY A 273 -0.32 -14.61 -16.36
CA GLY A 273 0.44 -15.36 -15.39
C GLY A 273 1.86 -14.88 -15.11
N GLU A 274 2.25 -13.72 -15.61
CA GLU A 274 3.50 -13.10 -15.17
C GLU A 274 3.45 -12.75 -13.68
N TRP A 275 4.65 -12.66 -13.10
CA TRP A 275 4.80 -12.25 -11.71
C TRP A 275 4.63 -10.74 -11.59
N VAL A 276 3.79 -10.35 -10.64
CA VAL A 276 3.66 -8.97 -10.19
C VAL A 276 4.11 -8.87 -8.74
N LEU A 277 4.74 -7.76 -8.40
CA LEU A 277 4.98 -7.37 -7.03
C LEU A 277 3.97 -6.29 -6.66
N THR A 278 3.16 -6.56 -5.65
CA THR A 278 2.19 -5.59 -5.12
C THR A 278 2.68 -5.08 -3.78
N CYS A 279 2.35 -3.83 -3.44
CA CYS A 279 2.73 -3.29 -2.14
C CYS A 279 1.71 -2.32 -1.56
N ASN A 280 1.59 -2.35 -0.23
CA ASN A 280 0.95 -1.29 0.56
C ASN A 280 1.59 -1.23 1.96
N ALA A 281 1.30 -0.17 2.71
CA ALA A 281 1.94 0.07 4.00
C ALA A 281 1.31 -0.67 5.20
N VAL A 282 0.29 -1.49 4.96
CA VAL A 282 -0.35 -2.33 5.99
C VAL A 282 0.20 -3.75 5.92
N GLU A 283 0.41 -4.24 4.71
CA GLU A 283 0.78 -5.63 4.42
C GLU A 283 2.19 -5.77 3.86
N GLY A 284 2.86 -4.66 3.56
CA GLY A 284 4.18 -4.66 2.92
C GLY A 284 4.08 -5.06 1.45
N CYS A 285 5.12 -5.76 1.01
CA CYS A 285 5.25 -6.35 -0.32
C CYS A 285 4.63 -7.75 -0.36
N SER A 286 4.02 -8.11 -1.48
CA SER A 286 3.50 -9.45 -1.72
C SER A 286 3.56 -9.80 -3.21
N PHE A 287 4.01 -11.00 -3.52
CA PHE A 287 3.94 -11.53 -4.87
C PHE A 287 2.50 -11.75 -5.30
N GLY A 288 2.26 -11.56 -6.58
CA GLY A 288 1.01 -11.91 -7.24
C GLY A 288 1.23 -12.48 -8.62
N LYS A 289 0.15 -13.02 -9.18
CA LYS A 289 0.07 -13.48 -10.56
C LYS A 289 -0.94 -12.63 -11.31
N PHE A 290 -0.56 -12.14 -12.48
CA PHE A 290 -1.43 -11.37 -13.33
C PHE A 290 -2.42 -12.26 -14.09
N PHE A 291 -3.66 -11.80 -14.24
CA PHE A 291 -4.72 -12.43 -15.02
C PHE A 291 -5.45 -11.35 -15.84
N PRO A 292 -5.71 -11.58 -17.14
CA PRO A 292 -6.43 -10.61 -17.97
C PRO A 292 -7.92 -10.45 -17.60
N GLY A 293 -8.46 -11.31 -16.73
CA GLY A 293 -9.82 -11.21 -16.19
C GLY A 293 -10.16 -12.37 -15.25
N ARG A 294 -11.27 -12.28 -14.50
CA ARG A 294 -11.63 -13.22 -13.41
C ARG A 294 -12.05 -14.64 -13.86
N GLY A 295 -12.17 -14.89 -15.16
CA GLY A 295 -12.43 -16.22 -15.74
C GLY A 295 -11.24 -16.82 -16.49
N ALA A 296 -10.12 -16.09 -16.58
CA ALA A 296 -8.94 -16.56 -17.27
C ALA A 296 -8.20 -17.58 -16.39
N HIS A 297 -8.56 -18.86 -16.50
CA HIS A 297 -7.82 -19.93 -15.86
C HIS A 297 -6.53 -20.24 -16.64
N TYR A 298 -5.46 -20.59 -15.93
CA TYR A 298 -4.15 -21.00 -16.49
C TYR A 298 -4.18 -22.29 -17.35
N ALA A 299 -5.34 -22.93 -17.50
CA ALA A 299 -5.47 -24.24 -18.13
C ALA A 299 -5.05 -24.28 -19.62
N ASP A 300 -4.95 -23.13 -20.28
CA ASP A 300 -4.65 -23.04 -21.71
C ASP A 300 -3.22 -22.55 -22.05
N SER A 301 -2.33 -22.40 -21.07
CA SER A 301 -0.92 -22.04 -21.35
C SER A 301 -0.05 -23.26 -21.68
N PRO A 302 0.53 -23.37 -22.90
CA PRO A 302 1.31 -24.54 -23.33
C PRO A 302 2.62 -24.76 -22.57
N HIS A 303 3.03 -23.84 -21.70
CA HIS A 303 4.30 -23.90 -20.96
C HIS A 303 4.25 -24.68 -19.64
N MET A 304 3.11 -25.28 -19.27
CA MET A 304 3.01 -26.05 -18.02
C MET A 304 2.22 -27.36 -18.13
N ARG A 305 2.43 -28.13 -19.21
CA ARG A 305 2.27 -29.59 -19.11
C ARG A 305 3.44 -30.13 -18.29
N LEU A 306 3.34 -30.03 -16.97
CA LEU A 306 4.08 -30.93 -16.10
C LEU A 306 3.60 -32.33 -16.47
N HIS A 307 4.53 -33.13 -17.02
CA HIS A 307 4.32 -34.54 -17.32
C HIS A 307 3.74 -35.23 -16.08
N HIS A 308 2.45 -35.54 -16.11
CA HIS A 308 1.94 -36.67 -15.35
C HIS A 308 2.66 -37.89 -15.91
N PRO A 309 3.40 -38.68 -15.10
CA PRO A 309 3.75 -40.01 -15.52
C PRO A 309 2.44 -40.80 -15.57
N THR A 310 1.92 -41.00 -16.79
CA THR A 310 1.01 -42.08 -17.08
C THR A 310 1.67 -43.37 -16.60
N SER A 311 1.15 -43.93 -15.51
CA SER A 311 1.39 -45.31 -15.13
C SER A 311 0.98 -46.19 -16.29
N LEU A 312 1.96 -46.78 -16.98
CA LEU A 312 1.75 -47.89 -17.89
C LEU A 312 1.94 -49.18 -17.10
N SER A 313 0.86 -49.99 -17.12
CA SER A 313 0.75 -51.44 -16.91
C SER A 313 1.50 -52.07 -15.73
#